data_AF-A0A7T5E065-F1
#
_entry.id   AF-A0A7T5E065-F1
#
_cell.length_a   1.000
_cell.length_b   1.000
_cell.length_c   1.000
_cell.angle_alpha   90.00
_cell.angle_beta   90.00
_cell.angle_gamma   90.00
#
_symmetry.space_group_name_H-M   'P 1'
#
loop_
_entity.id
_entity.type
_entity.pdbx_description
1 polymer ?
#
loop_
_entity_poly.entity_id
_entity_poly.type
_entity_poly.pdbx_seq_one_letter_code
_entity_poly.pdbx_strand_id
1 'polypeptide(L)' 'MLSRQGSIIGAMDMLIAAQAIARNLILVTNNTDEFQRIPALRLENWVNR' A
#
# COMPACT_ATOMS: atom_id res chain seq x y z
N MET A 1 -11.66 7.84 -20.42
CA MET A 1 -10.26 8.29 -20.46
C MET A 1 -9.39 7.12 -20.04
N LEU A 2 -8.50 6.67 -20.93
CA LEU A 2 -7.59 5.56 -20.70
C LEU A 2 -6.39 6.10 -19.91
N SER A 3 -6.42 6.00 -18.59
CA SER A 3 -5.28 6.35 -17.73
C SER A 3 -4.20 5.28 -17.85
N ARG A 4 -3.47 5.31 -18.96
CA ARG A 4 -2.11 4.76 -19.03
C ARG A 4 -1.26 5.58 -18.07
N GLN A 5 -0.94 5.04 -16.91
CA GLN A 5 0.19 5.49 -16.09
C GLN A 5 0.50 4.40 -15.06
N GLY A 6 1.32 3.44 -15.48
CA GLY A 6 2.05 2.64 -14.50
C GLY A 6 2.88 3.58 -13.62
N SER A 7 2.95 3.27 -12.33
CA SER A 7 3.89 3.84 -11.35
C SER A 7 3.44 4.94 -10.40
N ILE A 8 2.13 5.19 -10.21
CA ILE A 8 1.67 6.03 -9.08
C ILE A 8 0.74 5.20 -8.19
N ILE A 9 1.10 5.08 -6.91
CA ILE A 9 0.22 4.51 -5.88
C ILE A 9 -1.06 5.34 -5.85
N GLY A 10 -2.23 4.69 -5.81
CA GLY A 10 -3.51 5.38 -5.76
C GLY A 10 -3.52 6.43 -4.64
N ALA A 11 -4.15 7.58 -4.88
CA ALA A 11 -4.19 8.67 -3.88
C ALA A 11 -4.75 8.19 -2.53
N MET A 12 -5.72 7.26 -2.56
CA MET A 12 -6.27 6.63 -1.36
C MET A 12 -5.26 5.69 -0.69
N ASP A 13 -4.56 4.86 -1.46
CA ASP A 13 -3.56 3.93 -0.94
C ASP A 13 -2.40 4.66 -0.27
N MET A 14 -2.02 5.82 -0.81
CA MET A 14 -1.03 6.69 -0.18
C MET A 14 -1.52 7.22 1.18
N LEU A 15 -2.80 7.59 1.32
CA LEU A 15 -3.37 8.00 2.60
C LEU A 15 -3.44 6.84 3.60
N ILE A 16 -3.81 5.64 3.15
CA ILE A 16 -3.83 4.43 3.99
C ILE A 16 -2.42 4.12 4.50
N ALA A 17 -1.43 4.13 3.61
CA ALA A 17 -0.03 3.90 3.96
C ALA A 17 0.49 4.97 4.92
N ALA A 18 0.22 6.24 4.66
CA ALA A 18 0.59 7.34 5.55
C ALA A 18 -0.02 7.17 6.94
N GLN A 19 -1.28 6.75 7.02
CA GLN A 19 -1.95 6.52 8.29
C GLN A 19 -1.33 5.37 9.08
N ALA A 20 -0.94 4.29 8.40
CA ALA A 20 -0.25 3.15 9.00
C ALA A 20 1.16 3.51 9.49
N ILE A 21 1.93 4.26 8.69
CA ILE A 21 3.28 4.72 9.05
C ILE A 21 3.21 5.66 10.27
N ALA A 22 2.33 6.66 10.25
CA ALA A 22 2.21 7.66 11.31
C ALA A 22 1.84 7.05 12.68
N ARG A 23 1.15 5.91 12.67
CA ARG A 23 0.74 5.18 13.87
C ARG A 23 1.62 3.97 14.20
N ASN A 24 2.68 3.76 13.41
CA ASN A 24 3.54 2.59 13.53
C ASN A 24 2.72 1.28 13.53
N LEU A 25 1.87 1.09 12.52
CA LEU A 25 1.03 -0.08 12.32
C LEU A 25 1.55 -0.96 11.18
N ILE A 26 1.07 -2.20 11.13
CA ILE A 26 1.24 -3.12 10.00
C ILE A 26 -0.01 -3.03 9.13
N LEU A 27 0.16 -2.75 7.84
CA LEU A 27 -0.93 -2.77 6.88
C LEU A 27 -1.11 -4.20 6.36
N VAL A 28 -2.27 -4.78 6.63
CA VAL A 28 -2.66 -6.08 6.09
C VAL A 28 -3.39 -5.84 4.78
N THR A 29 -2.89 -6.38 3.66
CA THR A 29 -3.52 -6.22 2.34
C THR A 29 -3.23 -7.41 1.44
N ASN A 30 -4.19 -7.73 0.57
CA ASN A 30 -3.98 -8.70 -0.52
C ASN A 30 -3.29 -8.08 -1.74
N ASN A 31 -3.33 -6.75 -1.86
CA ASN A 31 -2.73 -6.03 -2.99
C ASN A 31 -1.32 -5.55 -2.63
N THR A 32 -0.40 -6.49 -2.38
CA THR A 32 0.95 -6.14 -1.88
C THR A 32 1.79 -5.37 -2.89
N ASP A 33 1.56 -5.56 -4.19
CA ASP A 33 2.42 -5.04 -5.26
C ASP A 33 2.47 -3.50 -5.31
N GLU A 34 1.37 -2.84 -4.95
CA GLU A 34 1.30 -1.38 -4.90
C GLU A 34 1.96 -0.82 -3.65
N PHE A 35 1.71 -1.43 -2.49
CA PHE A 35 2.18 -0.94 -1.20
C PHE A 35 3.64 -1.29 -0.92
N GLN A 36 4.19 -2.34 -1.53
CA GLN A 36 5.61 -2.71 -1.43
C GLN A 36 6.57 -1.60 -1.89
N ARG A 37 6.07 -0.65 -2.69
CA ARG A 37 6.84 0.52 -3.16
C ARG A 37 7.10 1.57 -2.08
N ILE A 38 6.50 1.42 -0.89
CA ILE A 38 6.62 2.37 0.22
C ILE A 38 7.59 1.77 1.27
N PRO A 39 8.87 2.18 1.29
CA PRO A 39 9.89 1.49 2.09
C PRO A 39 9.66 1.55 3.61
N ALA A 40 8.95 2.57 4.09
CA ALA A 40 8.64 2.76 5.50
C ALA A 40 7.40 1.99 5.99
N LEU A 41 6.66 1.34 5.08
CA LEU A 41 5.40 0.67 5.40
C LEU A 41 5.65 -0.79 5.77
N ARG A 42 5.16 -1.21 6.94
CA ARG A 42 5.13 -2.63 7.32
C ARG A 42 3.90 -3.29 6.70
N LEU A 43 4.10 -4.40 5.99
CA LEU A 43 3.06 -5.10 5.25
C LEU A 43 2.92 -6.56 5.66
N GLU A 44 1.69 -7.05 5.70
CA GLU A 44 1.36 -8.46 5.83
C GLU A 44 0.31 -8.87 4.79
N ASN A 45 0.44 -10.08 4.26
CA ASN A 45 -0.59 -10.70 3.41
C ASN A 45 -1.09 -11.97 4.08
N TRP A 46 -2.41 -12.05 4.31
CA TRP A 46 -3.05 -13.17 5.00
C TRP A 46 -3.77 -14.14 4.06
N VAL A 47 -3.82 -13.87 2.75
CA VAL A 47 -4.64 -14.66 1.81
C VAL A 47 -4.17 -16.11 1.65
N ASN A 48 -2.92 -16.41 1.98
CA ASN A 48 -2.35 -17.76 1.91
C ASN A 48 -1.96 -18.30 3.30
N ARG A 49 -2.66 -17.91 4.37
CA ARG A 49 -2.37 -18.38 5.73
C ARG A 49 -3.33 -19.44 6.21
#